data_AF-A0A150VYY4-F1
#
_entry.id   AF-A0A150VYY4-F1
#
_cell.length_a   1.000
_cell.length_b   1.000
_cell.length_c   1.000
_cell.angle_alpha   90.00
_cell.angle_beta   90.00
_cell.angle_gamma   90.00
#
_symmetry.space_group_name_H-M   'P 1'
#
loop_
_entity.id
_entity.type
_entity.pdbx_description
1 polymer ?
#
loop_
_entity_poly.entity_id
_entity_poly.type
_entity_poly.pdbx_seq_one_letter_code
_entity_poly.pdbx_strand_id
1 'polypeptide(L)'
;MTTRSTYHHGDLRQAVLAAALDVIAAEGPGALSLRDLARRAGVSHAAPAHHFKDRTGLLTAVAAEGYDLLAGALAGTPELRERGVRYVRFAVEHPAHFQVMFRPELLRADDPALLAAKERASAELRAGVAGLADVPDAREAGIAAWSLAHGFATLLLTRNVTDALGGRDPEEYFRSLAGLLFAERHSRERPEREEEGHGRVDG
;
A
#
# COMPACT_ATOMS: atom_id res chain seq x y z
N MET A 1 -10.92 31.28 32.90
CA MET A 1 -11.05 29.95 32.26
C MET A 1 -11.52 30.13 30.83
N THR A 2 -10.61 30.05 29.86
CA THR A 2 -10.94 30.11 28.42
C THR A 2 -10.25 28.96 27.71
N THR A 3 -10.73 27.75 27.96
CA THR A 3 -10.46 26.56 27.15
C THR A 3 -11.45 26.53 25.99
N ARG A 4 -11.13 27.18 24.87
CA ARG A 4 -11.96 27.09 23.65
C ARG A 4 -11.16 27.27 22.34
N SER A 5 -9.98 26.67 22.23
CA SER A 5 -9.16 26.77 21.02
C SER A 5 -8.53 25.48 20.51
N THR A 6 -8.77 24.31 21.11
CA THR A 6 -8.18 23.05 20.61
C THR A 6 -9.16 22.20 19.80
N TYR A 7 -10.46 22.28 20.08
CA TYR A 7 -11.45 21.40 19.46
C TYR A 7 -11.82 21.78 18.01
N HIS A 8 -11.67 23.04 17.60
CA HIS A 8 -11.98 23.46 16.21
C HIS A 8 -10.81 23.29 15.22
N HIS A 9 -9.56 23.24 15.69
CA HIS A 9 -8.39 23.16 14.80
C HIS A 9 -8.19 21.76 14.22
N GLY A 10 -8.57 20.72 14.99
CA GLY A 10 -8.56 19.33 14.52
C GLY A 10 -9.58 19.14 13.39
N ASP A 11 -10.81 19.60 13.60
CA ASP A 11 -11.88 19.54 12.60
C ASP A 11 -11.50 20.27 11.31
N LEU A 12 -10.86 21.43 11.43
CA LEU A 12 -10.42 22.22 10.27
C LEU A 12 -9.35 21.51 9.44
N ARG A 13 -8.29 21.00 10.11
CA ARG A 13 -7.24 20.26 9.41
C ARG A 13 -7.82 19.04 8.70
N GLN A 14 -8.71 18.30 9.36
CA GLN A 14 -9.35 17.11 8.80
C GLN A 14 -10.32 17.45 7.67
N ALA A 15 -11.09 18.54 7.77
CA ALA A 15 -11.98 18.98 6.70
C ALA A 15 -11.22 19.33 5.41
N VAL A 16 -10.08 20.01 5.52
CA VAL A 16 -9.23 20.31 4.35
C VAL A 16 -8.62 19.04 3.77
N LEU A 17 -8.21 18.09 4.63
CA LEU A 17 -7.65 16.80 4.20
C LEU A 17 -8.69 15.96 3.46
N ALA A 18 -9.91 15.84 4.01
CA ALA A 18 -11.03 15.17 3.35
C ALA A 18 -11.37 15.79 1.99
N ALA A 19 -11.47 17.13 1.92
CA ALA A 19 -11.69 17.81 0.64
C ALA A 19 -10.56 17.58 -0.37
N ALA A 20 -9.32 17.41 0.10
CA ALA A 20 -8.19 17.07 -0.76
C ALA A 20 -8.30 15.65 -1.31
N LEU A 21 -8.69 14.69 -0.46
CA LEU A 21 -8.91 13.30 -0.86
C LEU A 21 -10.01 13.19 -1.93
N ASP A 22 -11.10 13.94 -1.79
CA ASP A 22 -12.17 13.99 -2.80
C ASP A 22 -11.67 14.50 -4.16
N VAL A 23 -10.87 15.58 -4.15
CA VAL A 23 -10.28 16.13 -5.38
C VAL A 23 -9.31 15.14 -6.01
N ILE A 24 -8.43 14.52 -5.21
CA ILE A 24 -7.45 13.56 -5.73
C ILE A 24 -8.16 12.33 -6.32
N ALA A 25 -9.23 11.83 -5.66
CA ALA A 25 -9.99 10.70 -6.16
C ALA A 25 -10.64 10.97 -7.51
N ALA A 26 -11.15 12.19 -7.73
CA ALA A 26 -11.87 12.56 -8.95
C ALA A 26 -10.94 13.03 -10.09
N GLU A 27 -9.92 13.82 -9.77
CA GLU A 27 -9.15 14.61 -10.75
C GLU A 27 -7.63 14.37 -10.65
N GLY A 28 -7.19 13.56 -9.69
CA GLY A 28 -5.78 13.28 -9.42
C GLY A 28 -5.08 14.39 -8.62
N PRO A 29 -3.86 14.12 -8.12
CA PRO A 29 -3.16 15.06 -7.24
C PRO A 29 -2.79 16.37 -7.93
N GLY A 30 -2.61 16.37 -9.26
CA GLY A 30 -2.29 17.54 -10.07
C GLY A 30 -3.34 18.65 -10.00
N ALA A 31 -4.60 18.31 -9.77
CA ALA A 31 -5.72 19.26 -9.74
C ALA A 31 -5.84 20.05 -8.42
N LEU A 32 -5.04 19.72 -7.39
CA LEU A 32 -5.15 20.36 -6.08
C LEU A 32 -4.77 21.85 -6.10
N SER A 33 -5.69 22.67 -5.59
CA SER A 33 -5.54 24.09 -5.34
C SER A 33 -5.93 24.40 -3.89
N LEU A 34 -5.00 24.93 -3.08
CA LEU A 34 -5.28 25.24 -1.67
C LEU A 34 -6.45 26.22 -1.51
N ARG A 35 -6.61 27.16 -2.45
CA ARG A 35 -7.69 28.13 -2.43
C ARG A 35 -9.04 27.47 -2.69
N ASP A 36 -9.11 26.54 -3.64
CA ASP A 36 -10.33 25.79 -3.93
C ASP A 36 -10.69 24.84 -2.78
N LEU A 37 -9.69 24.23 -2.15
CA LEU A 37 -9.91 23.38 -0.98
C LEU A 37 -10.46 24.16 0.21
N ALA A 38 -9.97 25.37 0.48
CA ALA A 38 -10.54 26.23 1.51
C ALA A 38 -12.04 26.49 1.26
N ARG A 39 -12.39 26.80 0.00
CA ARG A 39 -13.78 27.04 -0.40
C ARG A 39 -14.64 25.77 -0.26
N ARG A 40 -14.14 24.62 -0.72
CA ARG A 40 -14.84 23.32 -0.63
C ARG A 40 -15.06 22.88 0.82
N ALA A 41 -14.05 23.07 1.67
CA ALA A 41 -14.13 22.73 3.09
C ALA A 41 -14.95 23.72 3.93
N GLY A 42 -15.37 24.87 3.36
CA GLY A 42 -16.14 25.89 4.07
C GLY A 42 -15.33 26.69 5.09
N VAL A 43 -14.02 26.85 4.84
CA VAL A 43 -13.07 27.42 5.81
C VAL A 43 -12.40 28.67 5.26
N SER A 44 -11.73 29.43 6.12
CA SER A 44 -11.02 30.64 5.69
C SER A 44 -9.91 30.31 4.67
N HIS A 45 -9.66 31.20 3.72
CA HIS A 45 -8.61 31.01 2.73
C HIS A 45 -7.21 30.86 3.32
N ALA A 46 -6.97 31.40 4.52
CA ALA A 46 -5.70 31.27 5.23
C ALA A 46 -5.51 29.89 5.90
N ALA A 47 -6.58 29.14 6.14
CA ALA A 47 -6.52 27.90 6.91
C ALA A 47 -5.61 26.83 6.29
N PRO A 48 -5.71 26.47 4.99
CA PRO A 48 -4.84 25.44 4.43
C PRO A 48 -3.36 25.82 4.47
N ALA A 49 -3.04 27.08 4.17
CA ALA A 49 -1.67 27.59 4.24
C ALA A 49 -1.13 27.61 5.69
N HIS A 50 -1.98 27.91 6.67
CA HIS A 50 -1.57 27.87 8.07
C HIS A 50 -1.17 26.44 8.52
N HIS A 51 -2.01 25.45 8.19
CA HIS A 51 -1.84 24.06 8.62
C HIS A 51 -0.81 23.27 7.80
N PHE A 52 -0.77 23.49 6.48
CA PHE A 52 0.02 22.68 5.55
C PHE A 52 1.15 23.45 4.87
N LYS A 53 1.24 24.77 5.09
CA LYS A 53 2.16 25.72 4.43
C LYS A 53 1.89 25.91 2.94
N ASP A 54 1.89 24.83 2.17
CA ASP A 54 1.66 24.81 0.73
C ASP A 54 1.07 23.47 0.26
N ARG A 55 0.91 23.34 -1.06
CA ARG A 55 0.40 22.12 -1.70
C ARG A 55 1.25 20.89 -1.38
N THR A 56 2.57 21.02 -1.37
CA THR A 56 3.50 19.93 -1.05
C THR A 56 3.29 19.44 0.38
N GLY A 57 3.04 20.34 1.33
CA GLY A 57 2.76 19.95 2.72
C GLY A 57 1.42 19.27 2.90
N LEU A 58 0.41 19.66 2.13
CA LEU A 58 -0.86 18.97 2.13
C LEU A 58 -0.72 17.54 1.56
N LEU A 59 -0.03 17.38 0.43
CA LEU A 59 0.25 16.08 -0.16
C LEU A 59 1.14 15.21 0.74
N THR A 60 2.08 15.81 1.45
CA THR A 60 2.89 15.13 2.48
C THR A 60 2.02 14.62 3.62
N ALA A 61 1.06 15.41 4.09
CA ALA A 61 0.11 14.99 5.12
C ALA A 61 -0.82 13.86 4.64
N VAL A 62 -1.31 13.93 3.39
CA VAL A 62 -2.07 12.84 2.75
C VAL A 62 -1.23 11.57 2.68
N ALA A 63 0.04 11.66 2.24
CA ALA A 63 0.92 10.50 2.18
C ALA A 63 1.15 9.90 3.58
N ALA A 64 1.39 10.73 4.60
CA ALA A 64 1.58 10.27 5.97
C ALA A 64 0.35 9.52 6.51
N GLU A 65 -0.86 10.08 6.33
CA GLU A 65 -2.11 9.40 6.69
C GLU A 65 -2.28 8.08 5.94
N GLY A 66 -1.98 8.07 4.63
CA GLY A 66 -2.06 6.86 3.82
C GLY A 66 -1.12 5.75 4.29
N TYR A 67 0.11 6.08 4.69
CA TYR A 67 1.04 5.09 5.26
C TYR A 67 0.56 4.56 6.61
N ASP A 68 -0.07 5.38 7.43
CA ASP A 68 -0.66 4.94 8.71
C ASP A 68 -1.85 4.01 8.52
N LEU A 69 -2.75 4.33 7.59
CA LEU A 69 -3.85 3.47 7.19
C LEU A 69 -3.34 2.13 6.64
N LEU A 70 -2.30 2.15 5.79
CA LEU A 70 -1.68 0.93 5.28
C LEU A 70 -1.06 0.09 6.39
N ALA A 71 -0.32 0.70 7.32
CA ALA A 71 0.24 -0.01 8.46
C ALA A 71 -0.86 -0.69 9.29
N GLY A 72 -1.95 0.03 9.58
CA GLY A 72 -3.11 -0.50 10.28
C GLY A 72 -3.79 -1.66 9.53
N ALA A 73 -3.93 -1.57 8.21
CA ALA A 73 -4.51 -2.63 7.39
C ALA A 73 -3.68 -3.93 7.43
N LEU A 74 -2.35 -3.80 7.45
CA LEU A 74 -1.43 -4.94 7.46
C LEU A 74 -1.20 -5.55 8.85
N ALA A 75 -1.42 -4.77 9.91
CA ALA A 75 -1.18 -5.18 11.29
C ALA A 75 -1.85 -6.53 11.65
N GLY A 76 -1.11 -7.36 12.38
CA GLY A 76 -1.60 -8.65 12.88
C GLY A 76 -1.80 -9.74 11.81
N THR A 77 -1.31 -9.54 10.58
CA THR A 77 -1.40 -10.55 9.51
C THR A 77 -0.08 -11.32 9.40
N PRO A 78 0.03 -12.59 9.80
CA PRO A 78 1.31 -13.29 9.71
C PRO A 78 1.68 -13.66 8.26
N GLU A 79 0.71 -14.09 7.45
CA GLU A 79 0.99 -14.64 6.12
C GLU A 79 1.25 -13.55 5.06
N LEU A 80 2.39 -13.67 4.36
CA LEU A 80 2.78 -12.74 3.30
C LEU A 80 1.73 -12.62 2.19
N ARG A 81 1.12 -13.74 1.81
CA ARG A 81 0.05 -13.80 0.80
C ARG A 81 -1.14 -12.94 1.21
N GLU A 82 -1.59 -13.07 2.46
CA GLU A 82 -2.75 -12.33 2.95
C GLU A 82 -2.41 -10.85 3.15
N ARG A 83 -1.18 -10.52 3.55
CA ARG A 83 -0.70 -9.12 3.53
C ARG A 83 -0.77 -8.51 2.13
N GLY A 84 -0.40 -9.27 1.09
CA GLY A 84 -0.53 -8.81 -0.29
C GLY A 84 -1.99 -8.57 -0.69
N VAL A 85 -2.92 -9.42 -0.25
CA VAL A 85 -4.36 -9.19 -0.48
C VAL A 85 -4.84 -7.91 0.22
N ARG A 86 -4.48 -7.72 1.49
CA ARG A 86 -4.83 -6.50 2.24
C ARG A 86 -4.20 -5.23 1.64
N TYR A 87 -3.00 -5.35 1.06
CA TYR A 87 -2.37 -4.27 0.30
C TYR A 87 -3.20 -3.87 -0.92
N VAL A 88 -3.73 -4.84 -1.67
CA VAL A 88 -4.62 -4.59 -2.81
C VAL A 88 -5.94 -3.98 -2.36
N ARG A 89 -6.56 -4.51 -1.30
CA ARG A 89 -7.76 -3.91 -0.69
C ARG A 89 -7.51 -2.45 -0.33
N PHE A 90 -6.42 -2.15 0.37
CA PHE A 90 -6.05 -0.79 0.75
C PHE A 90 -5.99 0.15 -0.46
N ALA A 91 -5.40 -0.30 -1.56
CA ALA A 91 -5.32 0.51 -2.78
C ALA A 91 -6.70 0.84 -3.36
N VAL A 92 -7.64 -0.11 -3.30
CA VAL A 92 -9.03 0.06 -3.78
C VAL A 92 -9.86 0.93 -2.85
N GLU A 93 -9.73 0.76 -1.54
CA GLU A 93 -10.47 1.53 -0.52
C GLU A 93 -9.93 2.95 -0.36
N HIS A 94 -8.64 3.17 -0.62
CA HIS A 94 -7.95 4.45 -0.44
C HIS A 94 -7.22 4.93 -1.71
N PRO A 95 -7.89 5.04 -2.87
CA PRO A 95 -7.24 5.32 -4.14
C PRO A 95 -6.58 6.71 -4.17
N ALA A 96 -7.15 7.70 -3.47
CA ALA A 96 -6.56 9.04 -3.35
C ALA A 96 -5.22 9.02 -2.60
N HIS A 97 -5.13 8.28 -1.50
CA HIS A 97 -3.88 8.11 -0.76
C HIS A 97 -2.85 7.38 -1.62
N PHE A 98 -3.26 6.27 -2.25
CA PHE A 98 -2.38 5.44 -3.06
C PHE A 98 -1.75 6.20 -4.23
N GLN A 99 -2.50 7.09 -4.88
CA GLN A 99 -2.00 7.96 -5.96
C GLN A 99 -0.90 8.94 -5.51
N VAL A 100 -0.80 9.23 -4.21
CA VAL A 100 0.13 10.22 -3.65
C VAL A 100 1.34 9.55 -2.97
N MET A 101 1.11 8.51 -2.16
CA MET A 101 2.13 7.90 -1.29
C MET A 101 3.42 7.50 -2.02
N PHE A 102 3.28 6.97 -3.24
CA PHE A 102 4.39 6.41 -4.03
C PHE A 102 4.95 7.39 -5.07
N ARG A 103 4.74 8.69 -4.89
CA ARG A 103 5.21 9.78 -5.77
C ARG A 103 6.13 10.74 -5.01
N PRO A 104 7.40 10.36 -4.73
CA PRO A 104 8.29 11.14 -3.87
C PRO A 104 8.50 12.59 -4.35
N GLU A 105 8.38 12.85 -5.66
CA GLU A 105 8.46 14.19 -6.25
C GLU A 105 7.34 15.15 -5.81
N LEU A 106 6.25 14.62 -5.22
CA LEU A 106 5.14 15.41 -4.69
C LEU A 106 5.29 15.78 -3.21
N LEU A 107 6.29 15.23 -2.52
CA LEU A 107 6.35 15.19 -1.05
C LEU A 107 7.57 15.90 -0.50
N ARG A 108 7.50 16.30 0.78
CA ARG A 108 8.67 16.65 1.58
C ARG A 108 9.29 15.39 2.15
N ALA A 109 10.43 14.97 1.61
CA ALA A 109 11.07 13.71 2.00
C ALA A 109 11.58 13.70 3.45
N ASP A 110 11.87 14.89 4.01
CA ASP A 110 12.40 15.11 5.36
C ASP A 110 11.31 15.36 6.42
N ASP A 111 10.04 15.32 6.05
CA ASP A 111 8.93 15.50 7.00
C ASP A 111 8.92 14.36 8.05
N PRO A 112 9.05 14.68 9.36
CA PRO A 112 9.16 13.65 10.40
C PRO A 112 7.92 12.75 10.51
N ALA A 113 6.72 13.28 10.25
CA ALA A 113 5.49 12.50 10.34
C ALA A 113 5.42 11.50 9.17
N LEU A 114 5.79 11.93 7.96
CA LEU A 114 5.90 11.06 6.80
C LEU A 114 6.92 9.94 7.03
N LEU A 115 8.12 10.27 7.54
CA LEU A 115 9.17 9.30 7.83
C LEU A 115 8.71 8.25 8.84
N ALA A 116 8.07 8.68 9.93
CA ALA A 116 7.56 7.77 10.96
C ALA A 116 6.45 6.86 10.43
N ALA A 117 5.52 7.37 9.61
CA ALA A 117 4.45 6.58 9.00
C ALA A 117 5.00 5.55 7.99
N LYS A 118 5.96 5.96 7.16
CA LYS A 118 6.66 5.05 6.23
C LYS A 118 7.34 3.89 6.97
N GLU A 119 7.98 4.18 8.11
CA GLU A 119 8.64 3.12 8.87
C GLU A 119 7.64 2.15 9.49
N ARG A 120 6.51 2.62 10.02
CA ARG A 120 5.42 1.74 10.50
C ARG A 120 4.91 0.80 9.40
N ALA A 121 4.59 1.34 8.23
CA ALA A 121 4.13 0.53 7.10
C ALA A 121 5.21 -0.44 6.61
N SER A 122 6.47 -0.01 6.57
CA SER A 122 7.59 -0.86 6.15
C SER A 122 7.88 -1.97 7.15
N ALA A 123 7.74 -1.72 8.45
CA ALA A 123 7.88 -2.74 9.48
C ALA A 123 6.85 -3.86 9.30
N GLU A 124 5.60 -3.52 9.00
CA GLU A 124 4.56 -4.49 8.69
C GLU A 124 4.89 -5.32 7.43
N LEU A 125 5.34 -4.67 6.36
CA LEU A 125 5.75 -5.40 5.15
C LEU A 125 6.91 -6.37 5.42
N ARG A 126 7.91 -5.95 6.20
CA ARG A 126 9.05 -6.81 6.59
C ARG A 126 8.62 -7.97 7.48
N ALA A 127 7.69 -7.74 8.41
CA ALA A 127 7.17 -8.78 9.31
C ALA A 127 6.54 -9.96 8.54
N GLY A 128 5.87 -9.68 7.41
CA GLY A 128 5.32 -10.72 6.54
C GLY A 128 6.35 -11.64 5.90
N VAL A 129 7.57 -11.13 5.66
CA VAL A 129 8.64 -11.90 5.02
C VAL A 129 9.41 -12.76 6.01
N ALA A 130 9.48 -12.33 7.29
CA ALA A 130 10.14 -13.09 8.35
C ALA A 130 9.51 -14.48 8.59
N GLY A 131 8.27 -14.69 8.15
CA GLY A 131 7.59 -15.99 8.21
C GLY A 131 7.88 -16.94 7.02
N LEU A 132 8.65 -16.51 6.02
CA LEU A 132 9.04 -17.40 4.91
C LEU A 132 10.25 -18.26 5.31
N ALA A 133 10.08 -19.58 5.27
CA ALA A 133 11.20 -20.51 5.33
C ALA A 133 11.94 -20.54 3.97
N ASP A 134 13.24 -20.85 4.01
CA ASP A 134 14.06 -21.18 2.83
C ASP A 134 14.18 -20.10 1.75
N VAL A 135 14.03 -18.82 2.10
CA VAL A 135 14.39 -17.70 1.22
C VAL A 135 15.87 -17.33 1.36
N PRO A 136 16.68 -17.35 0.28
CA PRO A 136 18.09 -16.96 0.36
C PRO A 136 18.32 -15.53 0.83
N ASP A 137 17.39 -14.62 0.49
CA ASP A 137 17.40 -13.21 0.90
C ASP A 137 15.98 -12.72 1.19
N ALA A 138 15.70 -12.42 2.46
CA ALA A 138 14.42 -11.90 2.92
C ALA A 138 14.11 -10.50 2.36
N ARG A 139 15.11 -9.66 2.11
CA ARG A 139 14.93 -8.34 1.51
C ARG A 139 14.50 -8.48 0.04
N GLU A 140 15.15 -9.36 -0.72
CA GLU A 140 14.76 -9.63 -2.11
C GLU A 140 13.34 -10.22 -2.19
N ALA A 141 13.02 -11.19 -1.34
CA ALA A 141 11.68 -11.76 -1.26
C ALA A 141 10.61 -10.70 -0.93
N GLY A 142 10.92 -9.79 0.01
CA GLY A 142 10.04 -8.67 0.33
C GLY A 142 9.83 -7.70 -0.82
N ILE A 143 10.90 -7.34 -1.55
CA ILE A 143 10.81 -6.49 -2.74
C ILE A 143 9.99 -7.18 -3.83
N ALA A 144 10.18 -8.48 -4.07
CA ALA A 144 9.41 -9.23 -5.06
C ALA A 144 7.91 -9.27 -4.71
N ALA A 145 7.58 -9.58 -3.45
CA ALA A 145 6.20 -9.60 -2.98
C ALA A 145 5.54 -8.22 -3.05
N TRP A 146 6.25 -7.16 -2.62
CA TRP A 146 5.76 -5.80 -2.71
C TRP A 146 5.58 -5.37 -4.17
N SER A 147 6.52 -5.70 -5.06
CA SER A 147 6.42 -5.38 -6.49
C SER A 147 5.21 -6.03 -7.15
N LEU A 148 4.91 -7.30 -6.80
CA LEU A 148 3.72 -7.99 -7.30
C LEU A 148 2.43 -7.31 -6.83
N ALA A 149 2.30 -7.06 -5.53
CA ALA A 149 1.12 -6.41 -4.95
C ALA A 149 0.93 -4.98 -5.47
N HIS A 150 2.00 -4.20 -5.49
CA HIS A 150 2.00 -2.81 -5.94
C HIS A 150 1.74 -2.69 -7.44
N GLY A 151 2.35 -3.57 -8.25
CA GLY A 151 2.11 -3.64 -9.69
C GLY A 151 0.66 -3.98 -10.00
N PHE A 152 0.11 -5.02 -9.36
CA PHE A 152 -1.29 -5.38 -9.53
C PHE A 152 -2.24 -4.25 -9.12
N ALA A 153 -2.04 -3.65 -7.94
CA ALA A 153 -2.84 -2.53 -7.45
C ALA A 153 -2.79 -1.32 -8.40
N THR A 154 -1.61 -0.99 -8.93
CA THR A 154 -1.44 0.11 -9.89
C THR A 154 -2.17 -0.18 -11.20
N LEU A 155 -2.04 -1.39 -11.74
CA LEU A 155 -2.74 -1.81 -12.95
C LEU A 155 -4.26 -1.79 -12.77
N LEU A 156 -4.75 -2.17 -11.60
CA LEU A 156 -6.17 -2.13 -11.24
C LEU A 156 -6.69 -0.68 -11.20
N LEU A 157 -6.01 0.21 -10.47
CA LEU A 157 -6.40 1.61 -10.32
C LEU A 157 -6.33 2.39 -11.63
N THR A 158 -5.38 2.04 -12.50
CA THR A 158 -5.25 2.64 -13.85
C THR A 158 -6.11 1.96 -14.90
N ARG A 159 -6.97 1.00 -14.50
CA ARG A 159 -7.92 0.26 -15.36
C ARG A 159 -7.26 -0.57 -16.47
N ASN A 160 -5.96 -0.82 -16.39
CA ASN A 160 -5.20 -1.58 -17.40
C ASN A 160 -5.45 -3.10 -17.35
N VAL A 161 -6.06 -3.60 -16.27
CA VAL A 161 -6.40 -5.03 -16.12
C VAL A 161 -7.89 -5.28 -15.88
N THR A 162 -8.74 -4.25 -15.91
CA THR A 162 -10.17 -4.39 -15.56
C THR A 162 -10.86 -5.45 -16.42
N ASP A 163 -10.64 -5.44 -17.74
CA ASP A 163 -11.23 -6.43 -18.64
C ASP A 163 -10.63 -7.82 -18.43
N ALA A 164 -9.32 -7.89 -18.17
CA ALA A 164 -8.59 -9.13 -17.94
C ALA A 164 -9.03 -9.86 -16.65
N LEU A 165 -9.56 -9.15 -15.66
CA LEU A 165 -10.10 -9.75 -14.43
C LEU A 165 -11.37 -10.58 -14.70
N GLY A 166 -12.10 -10.27 -15.79
CA GLY A 166 -13.34 -10.96 -16.15
C GLY A 166 -14.43 -10.84 -15.10
N GLY A 167 -14.51 -9.69 -14.40
CA GLY A 167 -15.50 -9.44 -13.33
C GLY A 167 -15.21 -10.12 -12.00
N ARG A 168 -14.07 -10.82 -11.85
CA ARG A 168 -13.64 -11.37 -10.55
C ARG A 168 -13.31 -10.27 -9.56
N ASP A 169 -13.55 -10.57 -8.28
CA ASP A 169 -13.13 -9.72 -7.18
C ASP A 169 -11.59 -9.55 -7.19
N PRO A 170 -11.06 -8.31 -7.08
CA PRO A 170 -9.62 -8.07 -7.12
C PRO A 170 -8.82 -8.78 -6.03
N GLU A 171 -9.38 -8.95 -4.82
CA GLU A 171 -8.71 -9.63 -3.72
C GLU A 171 -8.60 -11.14 -4.00
N GLU A 172 -9.68 -11.75 -4.49
CA GLU A 172 -9.69 -13.15 -4.92
C GLU A 172 -8.72 -13.40 -6.08
N TYR A 173 -8.72 -12.51 -7.08
CA TYR A 173 -7.83 -12.61 -8.23
C TYR A 173 -6.36 -12.50 -7.77
N PHE A 174 -6.03 -11.53 -6.93
CA PHE A 174 -4.69 -11.37 -6.40
C PHE A 174 -4.25 -12.59 -5.58
N ARG A 175 -5.14 -13.13 -4.74
CA ARG A 175 -4.87 -14.34 -3.95
C ARG A 175 -4.51 -15.53 -4.83
N SER A 176 -5.19 -15.70 -5.95
CA SER A 176 -4.89 -16.72 -6.98
C SER A 176 -3.56 -16.44 -7.70
N LEU A 177 -3.30 -15.19 -8.10
CA LEU A 177 -2.07 -14.76 -8.77
C LEU A 177 -0.83 -15.00 -7.92
N ALA A 178 -0.88 -14.61 -6.65
CA ALA A 178 0.16 -14.92 -5.67
C ALA A 178 0.32 -16.44 -5.48
N GLY A 179 -0.70 -17.23 -5.80
CA GLY A 179 -0.68 -18.70 -5.72
C GLY A 179 0.29 -19.26 -6.73
N LEU A 180 0.12 -18.84 -7.98
CA LEU A 180 0.94 -19.26 -9.11
C LEU A 180 2.43 -18.95 -8.88
N LEU A 181 2.73 -17.72 -8.44
CA LEU A 181 4.13 -17.26 -8.35
C LEU A 181 4.88 -17.77 -7.11
N PHE A 182 4.18 -18.07 -6.01
CA PHE A 182 4.83 -18.48 -4.76
C PHE A 182 4.66 -19.98 -4.42
N ALA A 183 3.77 -20.73 -5.08
CA ALA A 183 3.60 -22.17 -4.84
C ALA A 183 4.48 -23.06 -5.75
N GLU A 184 4.93 -22.57 -6.92
CA GLU A 184 5.68 -23.39 -7.88
C GLU A 184 7.10 -23.79 -7.45
N ARG A 185 7.60 -23.30 -6.31
CA ARG A 185 8.94 -23.67 -5.82
C ARG A 185 9.03 -24.99 -5.03
N HIS A 186 7.91 -25.64 -4.68
CA HIS A 186 7.94 -26.87 -3.89
C HIS A 186 7.62 -28.18 -4.65
N SER A 187 7.31 -28.13 -5.95
CA SER A 187 6.91 -29.36 -6.71
C SER A 187 7.95 -29.83 -7.73
N ARG A 188 9.20 -29.38 -7.62
CA ARG A 188 10.28 -29.74 -8.55
C ARG A 188 11.42 -30.55 -7.94
N GLU A 189 11.11 -31.42 -6.97
CA GLU A 189 11.96 -32.56 -6.64
C GLU A 189 11.08 -33.82 -6.64
N ARG A 190 11.06 -34.52 -7.78
CA ARG A 190 10.53 -35.89 -7.86
C ARG A 190 11.59 -36.84 -7.32
N PRO A 191 11.20 -37.93 -6.63
CA PRO A 191 12.15 -38.91 -6.10
C PRO A 191 12.86 -39.61 -7.27
N GLU A 192 14.19 -39.61 -7.24
CA GLU A 192 14.97 -40.55 -8.05
C GLU A 192 14.63 -41.97 -7.58
N ARG A 193 14.35 -42.82 -8.57
CA ARG A 193 13.84 -44.17 -8.37
C ARG A 193 14.88 -45.01 -7.64
N GLU A 194 14.42 -45.74 -6.64
CA GLU A 194 15.07 -46.96 -6.16
C GLU A 194 15.22 -47.92 -7.35
N GLU A 195 16.42 -48.05 -7.90
CA GLU A 195 16.84 -49.26 -8.62
C GLU A 195 17.50 -50.20 -7.61
N GLU A 196 16.66 -50.89 -6.83
CA GLU A 196 17.03 -52.17 -6.23
C GLU A 196 16.15 -53.26 -6.85
N GLY A 197 16.81 -54.23 -7.48
CA GLY A 197 16.21 -55.52 -7.76
C GLY A 197 16.58 -56.09 -9.12
N HIS A 198 17.67 -56.86 -9.17
CA HIS A 198 17.59 -58.33 -9.13
C HIS A 198 18.80 -58.94 -9.84
N GLY A 199 19.58 -59.70 -9.07
CA GLY A 199 20.79 -60.34 -9.56
C GLY A 199 20.55 -61.43 -10.62
N ARG A 200 21.64 -61.81 -11.27
CA ARG A 200 21.84 -63.18 -11.75
C ARG A 200 23.22 -63.68 -11.35
N VAL A 201 23.17 -64.93 -10.96
CA VAL A 201 24.18 -65.85 -10.46
C VAL A 201 24.90 -66.52 -11.64
N ASP A 202 26.06 -67.08 -11.33
CA ASP A 202 26.89 -68.09 -12.03
C ASP A 202 28.00 -67.64 -13.00
N GLY A 203 29.21 -68.10 -12.66
CA GLY A 203 30.46 -68.03 -13.42
C GLY A 203 31.67 -68.27 -12.53
#